data_AF-A0A3Q9QYV6-F1
#
_entry.id   AF-A0A3Q9QYV6-F1
#
_cell.length_a   1.000
_cell.length_b   1.000
_cell.length_c   1.000
_cell.angle_alpha   90.00
_cell.angle_beta   90.00
_cell.angle_gamma   90.00
#
_symmetry.space_group_name_H-M   'P 1'
#
loop_
_entity.id
_entity.type
_entity.pdbx_description
1 polymer ?
#
loop_
_entity_poly.entity_id
_entity_poly.type
_entity_poly.pdbx_seq_one_letter_code
_entity_poly.pdbx_strand_id
1 'polypeptide(L)' 'MEDSRLSYCALPTEAAPLFTAEAYDKAEKKIKQVSLESYRGKWLILFFYSSDFTFV' A
#
# COMPACT_ATOMS: atom_id res chain seq x y z
N MET A 1 -5.68 -31.82 7.23
CA MET A 1 -4.85 -30.99 8.12
C MET A 1 -4.74 -29.65 7.39
N GLU A 2 -5.78 -28.83 7.53
CA GLU A 2 -5.83 -27.48 6.94
C GLU A 2 -4.61 -26.68 7.39
N ASP A 3 -3.77 -26.34 6.43
CA ASP A 3 -2.69 -25.39 6.61
C ASP A 3 -3.30 -23.99 6.58
N SER A 4 -3.74 -23.52 7.75
CA SER A 4 -4.30 -22.19 7.98
C SER A 4 -3.23 -21.10 8.02
N ARG A 5 -2.27 -21.15 7.08
CA ARG A 5 -1.44 -20.00 6.72
C ARG A 5 -2.39 -18.82 6.48
N LEU A 6 -2.26 -17.78 7.29
CA LEU A 6 -3.08 -16.57 7.24
C LEU A 6 -2.92 -15.92 5.85
N SER A 7 -3.77 -16.30 4.88
CA SER A 7 -3.70 -15.91 3.47
C SER A 7 -3.83 -14.41 3.19
N TYR A 8 -4.00 -13.59 4.23
CA TYR A 8 -4.28 -12.16 4.16
C TYR A 8 -3.30 -11.30 4.97
N CYS A 9 -2.23 -11.87 5.54
CA CYS A 9 -1.25 -11.13 6.32
C CYS A 9 0.07 -10.95 5.55
N ALA A 10 0.58 -9.73 5.46
CA ALA A 10 1.89 -9.47 4.88
C ALA A 10 3.00 -9.90 5.84
N LEU A 11 3.79 -10.91 5.46
CA LEU A 11 4.96 -11.35 6.21
C LEU A 11 6.23 -10.62 5.73
N PRO A 12 7.18 -10.26 6.62
CA PRO A 12 8.40 -9.52 6.24
C PRO A 12 9.29 -10.23 5.21
N THR A 13 9.22 -11.56 5.15
CA THR A 13 10.01 -12.41 4.26
C THR A 13 9.33 -12.64 2.90
N GLU A 14 8.11 -12.15 2.72
CA GLU A 14 7.33 -12.34 1.51
C GLU A 14 7.31 -11.05 0.67
N ALA A 15 6.95 -11.20 -0.61
CA ALA A 15 6.71 -10.04 -1.45
C ALA A 15 5.50 -9.26 -0.90
N ALA A 16 5.64 -7.94 -0.76
CA ALA A 16 4.53 -7.09 -0.36
C ALA A 16 3.31 -7.29 -1.28
N PRO A 17 2.08 -7.39 -0.73
CA PRO A 17 0.88 -7.59 -1.51
C PRO A 17 0.69 -6.51 -2.58
N LEU A 18 0.39 -6.92 -3.81
CA LEU A 18 0.14 -5.99 -4.89
C LEU A 18 -1.15 -5.20 -4.63
N PHE A 19 -1.08 -3.90 -4.87
CA PHE A 19 -2.25 -3.02 -4.85
C PHE A 19 -2.17 -2.02 -6.00
N THR A 20 -3.36 -1.60 -6.43
CA THR A 20 -3.57 -0.48 -7.31
C THR A 20 -4.71 0.35 -6.74
N ALA A 21 -4.49 1.66 -6.57
CA ALA A 21 -5.46 2.56 -5.96
C ALA A 21 -5.40 3.95 -6.60
N GLU A 22 -6.45 4.72 -6.42
CA GLU A 22 -6.44 6.14 -6.71
C GLU A 22 -5.77 6.90 -5.56
N ALA A 23 -4.87 7.82 -5.90
CA ALA A 23 -4.17 8.67 -4.95
C ALA A 23 -4.09 10.11 -5.47
N TYR A 24 -4.14 11.06 -4.55
CA TYR A 24 -3.94 12.47 -4.87
C TYR A 24 -2.45 12.80 -4.99
N ASP A 25 -2.04 13.28 -6.16
CA ASP A 25 -0.69 13.76 -6.42
C ASP A 25 -0.59 15.28 -6.15
N LYS A 26 0.18 15.65 -5.12
CA LYS A 26 0.36 17.06 -4.73
C LYS A 26 1.07 17.90 -5.80
N ALA A 27 2.01 17.33 -6.55
CA ALA A 27 2.78 18.07 -7.54
C ALA A 27 1.92 18.41 -8.76
N GLU A 28 1.10 17.46 -9.21
CA GLU A 28 0.23 17.63 -10.39
C GLU A 28 -1.20 18.08 -10.04
N LYS A 29 -1.55 18.17 -8.75
CA LYS A 29 -2.87 18.59 -8.23
C LYS A 29 -4.03 17.79 -8.83
N LYS A 30 -3.84 16.48 -9.00
CA LYS A 30 -4.84 15.59 -9.61
C LYS A 30 -4.84 14.21 -8.97
N ILE A 31 -5.96 13.51 -9.13
CA ILE A 31 -6.06 12.09 -8.82
C ILE A 31 -5.34 11.29 -9.91
N LYS A 32 -4.53 10.32 -9.49
CA LYS A 32 -3.83 9.37 -10.37
C LYS A 32 -4.00 7.97 -9.84
N GLN A 33 -3.90 7.00 -10.75
CA GLN A 33 -3.74 5.61 -10.38
C GLN A 33 -2.29 5.34 -9.98
N VAL A 34 -2.08 4.78 -8.79
CA VAL A 34 -0.79 4.31 -8.29
C VAL A 34 -0.82 2.80 -8.14
N SER A 35 0.27 2.15 -8.52
CA SER A 35 0.45 0.70 -8.31
C SER A 35 1.78 0.44 -7.61
N LEU A 36 1.80 -0.56 -6.73
CA LEU A 36 3.02 -0.96 -6.03
C LEU A 36 4.17 -1.32 -7.01
N GLU A 37 3.82 -1.94 -8.13
CA GLU A 37 4.77 -2.39 -9.15
C GLU A 37 5.53 -1.22 -9.81
N SER A 38 4.91 -0.05 -9.91
CA SER A 38 5.54 1.15 -10.49
C SER A 38 6.73 1.68 -9.68
N TYR A 39 6.91 1.21 -8.44
CA TYR A 39 7.97 1.61 -7.53
C TYR A 39 9.14 0.60 -7.45
N ARG A 40 9.14 -0.46 -8.26
CA ARG A 40 10.26 -1.42 -8.29
C ARG A 40 11.61 -0.72 -8.54
N GLY A 41 12.63 -1.14 -7.82
CA GLY A 41 13.96 -0.52 -7.86
C GLY A 41 14.13 0.72 -6.97
N LYS A 42 13.09 1.14 -6.26
CA LYS A 42 13.14 2.21 -5.24
C LYS A 42 12.73 1.66 -3.88
N TRP A 43 13.28 2.25 -2.81
CA TRP A 43 12.75 2.02 -1.47
C TRP A 43 11.40 2.71 -1.32
N LEU A 44 10.41 1.98 -0.80
CA LEU A 44 9.06 2.49 -0.55
C LEU A 44 8.74 2.32 0.94
N ILE A 45 8.21 3.38 1.55
CA ILE A 45 7.67 3.36 2.91
C ILE A 45 6.16 3.56 2.77
N LEU A 46 5.38 2.54 3.13
CA LEU A 46 3.92 2.57 3.13
C LEU A 46 3.42 2.51 4.58
N PHE A 47 2.58 3.46 4.97
CA PHE A 47 1.93 3.49 6.27
C PHE A 47 0.43 3.65 6.10
N PHE A 48 -0.32 3.08 7.04
CA PHE A 48 -1.77 3.20 7.12
C PHE A 48 -2.11 4.07 8.32
N TYR A 49 -3.10 4.94 8.16
CA TYR A 49 -3.69 5.72 9.24
C TYR A 49 -5.21 5.53 9.21
N SER A 50 -5.89 5.84 10.31
CA SER A 50 -7.30 5.46 10.52
C SER A 50 -8.27 6.24 9.63
N SER A 51 -8.18 7.57 9.61
CA SER A 51 -9.07 8.45 8.86
C SER A 51 -8.45 9.82 8.64
N ASP A 52 -8.94 10.52 7.61
CA ASP A 52 -8.67 11.95 7.42
C ASP A 52 -9.36 12.79 8.52
N PHE A 53 -8.79 13.96 8.83
CA PHE A 53 -9.33 14.99 9.73
C PHE A 53 -9.71 14.50 11.14
N THR A 54 -8.86 13.67 11.75
CA THR A 54 -8.99 13.34 13.17
C THR A 54 -8.57 14.53 14.05
N PHE A 55 -9.18 14.66 15.23
CA PHE A 55 -8.72 15.62 16.24
C PHE A 55 -7.31 15.24 16.74
N VAL A 56 -6.41 16.21 16.76
CA VAL A 56 -5.05 16.13 17.31
C VAL A 56 -4.89 17.17 18.41
#